data_AF-A0A2G8QWQ1-F1
#
_entry.id   AF-A0A2G8QWQ1-F1
#
_cell.length_a   1.000
_cell.length_b   1.000
_cell.length_c   1.000
_cell.angle_alpha   90.00
_cell.angle_beta   90.00
_cell.angle_gamma   90.00
#
_symmetry.space_group_name_H-M   'P 1'
#
loop_
_entity.id
_entity.type
_entity.pdbx_description
1 polymer ?
#
loop_
_entity_poly.entity_id
_entity_poly.type
_entity_poly.pdbx_seq_one_letter_code
_entity_poly.pdbx_strand_id
1 'polypeptide(L)' 'MSAPDTNVKSEEKKHKASLLGIKAVMVYVAILLVGFVAWTFIQSDGPEGAETQIDGRTGAVVETE' A
#
# COMPACT_ATOMS: atom_id res chain seq x y z
N MET A 1 0.56 -39.66 -4.39
CA MET A 1 -0.16 -39.79 -3.10
C MET A 1 -1.19 -38.68 -3.07
N SER A 2 -2.48 -38.98 -3.25
CA SER A 2 -3.56 -38.01 -3.04
C SER A 2 -3.60 -37.66 -1.55
N ALA A 3 -3.67 -36.38 -1.22
CA ALA A 3 -3.64 -35.94 0.17
C ALA A 3 -4.82 -36.55 0.97
N PRO A 4 -4.64 -36.87 2.26
CA PRO A 4 -5.70 -37.41 3.09
C PRO A 4 -6.87 -36.42 3.16
N ASP A 5 -8.10 -36.95 3.21
CA ASP A 5 -9.30 -36.15 3.44
C ASP A 5 -9.24 -35.62 4.89
N THR A 6 -8.77 -34.38 5.04
CA THR A 6 -8.57 -33.75 6.34
C THR A 6 -9.85 -33.06 6.81
N ASN A 7 -10.03 -32.91 8.13
CA ASN A 7 -11.26 -32.37 8.73
C ASN A 7 -11.45 -30.84 8.55
N VAL A 8 -10.81 -30.23 7.55
CA VAL A 8 -10.66 -28.77 7.37
C VAL A 8 -12.00 -28.03 7.45
N LYS A 9 -13.08 -28.58 6.87
CA LYS A 9 -14.42 -27.98 6.93
C LYS A 9 -15.01 -27.91 8.35
N SER A 10 -14.63 -28.85 9.23
CA SER A 10 -15.04 -28.84 10.64
C SER A 10 -14.26 -27.78 11.41
N GLU A 11 -12.95 -27.72 11.21
CA GLU A 11 -12.07 -26.75 11.87
C GLU A 11 -12.34 -25.32 11.43
N GLU A 12 -12.63 -25.09 10.14
CA GLU A 12 -13.04 -23.78 9.62
C GLU A 12 -14.28 -23.24 10.36
N LYS A 13 -15.28 -24.09 10.63
CA LYS A 13 -16.48 -23.69 11.37
C LYS A 13 -16.18 -23.34 12.83
N LYS A 14 -15.30 -24.11 13.48
CA LYS A 14 -14.91 -23.86 14.88
C LYS A 14 -14.04 -22.61 15.01
N HIS A 15 -13.16 -22.35 14.04
CA HIS A 15 -12.27 -21.20 13.99
C HIS A 15 -12.85 -20.00 13.25
N LYS A 16 -14.15 -20.04 12.91
CA LYS A 16 -14.80 -19.00 12.13
C LYS A 16 -14.66 -17.61 12.76
N ALA A 17 -14.67 -17.52 14.09
CA ALA A 17 -14.45 -16.27 14.81
C ALA A 17 -13.04 -15.70 14.57
N SER A 18 -11.99 -16.52 14.68
CA SER A 18 -10.62 -16.12 14.39
C SER A 18 -10.43 -15.73 12.92
N LEU A 19 -11.01 -16.50 11.99
CA LEU A 19 -10.94 -16.19 10.56
C LEU A 19 -11.65 -14.88 10.22
N LEU A 20 -12.80 -14.60 10.85
CA LEU A 20 -13.49 -13.31 10.71
C LEU A 20 -12.67 -12.16 11.31
N GLY A 21 -12.02 -12.37 12.46
CA GLY A 21 -11.13 -11.38 13.08
C GLY A 21 -9.97 -11.01 12.18
N ILE A 22 -9.27 -12.00 11.62
CA ILE A 22 -8.18 -11.78 10.66
C ILE A 22 -8.69 -11.00 9.44
N LYS A 23 -9.84 -11.40 8.87
CA LYS A 23 -10.44 -10.70 7.74
C LYS A 23 -10.77 -9.24 8.07
N ALA A 24 -11.31 -8.97 9.26
CA ALA A 24 -11.63 -7.63 9.70
C ALA A 24 -10.37 -6.76 9.85
N VAL A 25 -9.30 -7.31 10.45
CA VAL A 25 -8.01 -6.61 10.58
C VAL A 25 -7.41 -6.29 9.21
N MET A 26 -7.42 -7.25 8.28
CA MET A 26 -6.93 -7.04 6.92
C MET A 26 -7.66 -5.90 6.21
N VAL A 27 -8.99 -5.83 6.32
CA VAL A 27 -9.80 -4.74 5.76
C VAL A 27 -9.47 -3.41 6.43
N TYR A 28 -9.34 -3.38 7.76
CA TYR A 28 -9.00 -2.17 8.49
C TYR A 28 -7.63 -1.62 8.10
N VAL A 29 -6.61 -2.48 8.00
CA VAL A 29 -5.26 -2.11 7.56
C VAL A 29 -5.29 -1.57 6.13
N ALA A 30 -6.05 -2.19 5.23
CA ALA A 30 -6.19 -1.72 3.86
C ALA A 30 -6.80 -0.30 3.82
N ILE A 31 -7.82 -0.03 4.64
CA ILE A 31 -8.42 1.31 4.74
C ILE A 31 -7.41 2.33 5.25
N LEU A 32 -6.67 1.99 6.32
CA LEU A 32 -5.63 2.88 6.86
C LEU A 32 -4.52 3.16 5.84
N LEU A 33 -4.08 2.15 5.10
CA LEU A 33 -3.04 2.31 4.09
C LEU A 33 -3.51 3.23 2.96
N VAL A 34 -4.74 3.03 2.45
CA VAL A 34 -5.32 3.91 1.43
C VAL A 34 -5.45 5.34 1.95
N GLY A 35 -5.93 5.52 3.19
CA GLY A 35 -6.03 6.83 3.82
C GLY A 35 -4.67 7.50 3.99
N PHE A 36 -3.66 6.76 4.42
CA PHE A 36 -2.29 7.26 4.58
C PHE A 36 -1.69 7.69 3.24
N VAL A 37 -1.81 6.86 2.20
CA VAL A 37 -1.32 7.19 0.86
C VAL A 37 -2.02 8.44 0.32
N ALA A 38 -3.34 8.53 0.43
CA ALA A 38 -4.10 9.71 0.01
C ALA A 38 -3.64 10.97 0.78
N TRP A 39 -3.46 10.85 2.09
CA TRP A 39 -2.96 11.93 2.94
C TRP A 39 -1.56 12.40 2.51
N THR A 40 -0.63 11.46 2.28
CA THR A 40 0.72 11.78 1.82
C THR A 40 0.71 12.53 0.50
N PHE A 41 -0.13 12.14 -0.47
CA PHE A 41 -0.24 12.87 -1.73
C PHE A 41 -0.80 14.28 -1.57
N ILE A 42 -1.80 14.46 -0.70
CA ILE A 42 -2.41 15.78 -0.43
C ILE A 42 -1.42 16.71 0.28
N GLN A 43 -0.60 16.17 1.18
CA GLN A 43 0.32 16.94 2.01
C GLN A 43 1.72 17.08 1.40
N SER A 44 1.99 16.43 0.27
CA SER A 44 3.28 16.53 -0.41
C SER A 44 3.46 17.95 -0.95
N ASP A 45 4.45 18.66 -0.42
CA ASP A 45 5.08 19.73 -1.20
C ASP A 45 5.76 19.07 -2.42
N GLY A 46 5.73 19.73 -3.58
CA GLY A 46 6.28 19.17 -4.83
C GLY A 46 7.76 18.79 -4.71
N PRO A 47 8.35 18.17 -5.75
CA PRO A 47 9.78 17.86 -5.74
C PRO A 47 10.61 19.13 -5.52
N GLU A 48 11.56 19.08 -4.58
CA GLU A 48 12.51 20.19 -4.39
C GLU A 48 13.28 20.43 -5.70
N GLY A 49 13.31 21.69 -6.16
CA GLY A 49 13.98 22.07 -7.39
C GLY A 49 13.23 21.70 -8.67
N ALA A 50 11.92 21.41 -8.60
CA ALA A 50 11.07 21.17 -9.78
C ALA A 50 11.07 22.38 -10.76
N GLU A 51 11.25 23.57 -10.23
CA GLU A 51 11.41 24.84 -10.95
C GLU A 51 12.77 24.95 -11.70
N THR A 52 13.76 24.14 -11.35
CA THR A 52 15.12 24.20 -11.89
C THR A 52 15.49 22.96 -12.70
N GLN A 53 15.84 23.17 -13.97
CA GLN A 53 16.33 22.12 -14.84
C GLN A 53 17.84 22.27 -15.10
N ILE A 54 18.58 21.17 -15.13
CA ILE A 54 19.99 21.17 -15.55
C ILE A 54 20.07 20.92 -17.06
N ASP A 55 20.71 21.83 -17.79
CA ASP A 55 21.02 21.61 -19.21
C ASP A 55 22.07 20.50 -19.35
N GLY A 56 21.68 19.36 -19.94
CA GLY A 56 22.54 18.20 -20.14
C GLY A 56 23.74 18.43 -21.07
N ARG A 57 23.82 19.57 -21.77
CA ARG A 57 24.94 19.92 -22.66
C ARG A 57 25.98 20.81 -21.98
N THR A 58 25.56 21.67 -21.06
CA THR A 58 26.40 22.73 -20.47
C THR A 58 26.56 22.62 -18.95
N GLY A 59 25.67 21.89 -18.28
CA GLY A 59 25.64 21.79 -16.82
C GLY A 59 25.09 23.05 -16.13
N ALA A 60 24.57 24.01 -16.89
CA ALA A 60 23.96 25.22 -16.33
C ALA A 60 22.56 24.93 -15.76
N VAL A 61 22.20 25.64 -14.68
CA VAL A 61 20.84 25.66 -14.15
C VAL A 61 19.99 26.59 -15.00
N VAL A 62 18.85 26.11 -15.48
CA VAL A 62 17.85 26.86 -16.25
C VAL A 62 16.56 26.86 -15.45
N GLU A 63 15.97 28.03 -15.21
CA GLU A 63 14.63 28.12 -14.62
C GLU A 63 13.58 27.72 -15.65
N THR A 64 12.64 26.89 -15.23
CA THR A 64 11.52 26.42 -16.05
C THR A 64 10.30 27.28 -15.72
N GLU A 65 9.72 27.96 -16.73
CA GLU A 65 8.50 28.78 -16.59
C GLU A 65 7.24 27.94 -16.27
#